data_AF-A0A939A4S9-F1
#
_entry.id   AF-A0A939A4S9-F1
#
_cell.length_a   1.000
_cell.length_b   1.000
_cell.length_c   1.000
_cell.angle_alpha   90.00
_cell.angle_beta   90.00
_cell.angle_gamma   90.00
#
_symmetry.space_group_name_H-M   'P 1'
#
loop_
_entity.id
_entity.type
_entity.pdbx_description
1 polymer ?
#
loop_
_entity_poly.entity_id
_entity_poly.type
_entity_poly.pdbx_seq_one_letter_code
_entity_poly.pdbx_strand_id
1 'polypeptide(L)'
;MSNGFYTSRQRCNSELEQSLGVEFTTLEHLLQKSDFVTLHTPSADDTYHLISDRQFELMKRSAILINTARGTIVDPDSLYRALASGQIAAAAVDVTEPEPIPSDSLLLTLDNLIIAPHIGSASRQTRSKMATMAIANLIAGLRGDRLAYCVNPEIY
;
A
#
# COMPACT_ATOMS: atom_id res chain seq x y z
N MET A 1 -20.06 -1.59 -18.19
CA MET A 1 -19.01 -2.54 -17.77
C MET A 1 -18.13 -1.78 -16.80
N SER A 2 -17.92 -2.30 -15.60
CA SER A 2 -16.95 -1.75 -14.64
C SER A 2 -15.54 -1.91 -15.21
N ASN A 3 -14.68 -0.89 -15.04
CA ASN A 3 -13.30 -0.88 -15.54
C ASN A 3 -12.27 -1.27 -14.47
N GLY A 4 -12.72 -1.52 -13.23
CA GLY A 4 -11.85 -1.94 -12.13
C GLY A 4 -12.61 -2.46 -10.92
N PHE A 5 -11.91 -3.21 -10.07
CA PHE A 5 -12.42 -3.74 -8.81
C PHE A 5 -11.74 -3.03 -7.63
N TYR A 6 -12.46 -2.89 -6.52
CA TYR A 6 -11.84 -2.48 -5.26
C TYR A 6 -12.41 -3.28 -4.09
N THR A 7 -11.62 -3.39 -3.03
CA THR A 7 -12.05 -3.96 -1.75
C THR A 7 -11.57 -3.05 -0.64
N SER A 8 -12.37 -2.90 0.40
CA SER A 8 -12.12 -1.96 1.52
C SER A 8 -12.95 -2.40 2.72
N ARG A 9 -12.51 -2.05 3.94
CA ARG A 9 -13.31 -2.26 5.16
C ARG A 9 -14.65 -1.54 5.09
N GLN A 10 -14.68 -0.38 4.44
CA GLN A 10 -15.89 0.41 4.21
C GLN A 10 -16.06 0.62 2.71
N ARG A 11 -17.18 0.10 2.18
CA ARG A 11 -17.63 0.35 0.81
C ARG A 11 -17.98 1.84 0.66
N CYS A 12 -17.55 2.45 -0.43
CA CYS A 12 -17.96 3.82 -0.73
C CYS A 12 -19.41 3.85 -1.24
N ASN A 13 -19.99 5.05 -1.37
CA ASN A 13 -21.35 5.18 -1.86
C ASN A 13 -21.44 4.82 -3.36
N SER A 14 -22.64 4.44 -3.81
CA SER A 14 -22.87 3.98 -5.18
C SER A 14 -22.61 5.06 -6.23
N GLU A 15 -22.82 6.33 -5.90
CA GLU A 15 -22.55 7.45 -6.81
C GLU A 15 -21.05 7.55 -7.13
N LEU A 16 -20.19 7.41 -6.11
CA LEU A 16 -18.74 7.41 -6.29
C LEU A 16 -18.30 6.20 -7.11
N GLU A 17 -18.79 5.00 -6.80
CA GLU A 17 -18.52 3.79 -7.58
C GLU A 17 -18.87 3.97 -9.06
N GLN A 18 -20.06 4.50 -9.34
CA GLN A 18 -20.52 4.73 -10.71
C GLN A 18 -19.67 5.78 -11.43
N SER A 19 -19.33 6.89 -10.75
CA SER A 19 -18.51 7.96 -11.33
C SER A 19 -17.08 7.53 -11.65
N LEU A 20 -16.50 6.63 -10.85
CA LEU A 20 -15.16 6.09 -11.03
C LEU A 20 -15.14 4.83 -11.91
N GLY A 21 -16.31 4.23 -12.19
CA GLY A 21 -16.42 2.98 -12.94
C GLY A 21 -15.80 1.78 -12.22
N VAL A 22 -15.80 1.79 -10.88
CA VAL A 22 -15.25 0.72 -10.04
C VAL A 22 -16.34 -0.08 -9.35
N GLU A 23 -16.06 -1.35 -9.07
CA GLU A 23 -16.99 -2.27 -8.43
C GLU A 23 -16.41 -2.80 -7.11
N PHE A 24 -17.20 -2.72 -6.03
CA PHE A 24 -16.82 -3.32 -4.76
C PHE A 24 -16.94 -4.84 -4.83
N THR A 25 -15.89 -5.55 -4.42
CA THR A 25 -15.86 -7.01 -4.41
C THR A 25 -14.99 -7.57 -3.29
N THR A 26 -14.93 -8.90 -3.17
CA THR A 26 -14.05 -9.57 -2.21
C THR A 26 -12.59 -9.50 -2.68
N LEU A 27 -11.65 -9.56 -1.74
CA LEU A 27 -10.22 -9.63 -2.09
C LEU A 27 -9.93 -10.80 -3.05
N GLU A 28 -10.51 -11.97 -2.81
CA GLU A 28 -10.30 -13.15 -3.64
C GLU A 28 -10.75 -12.93 -5.09
N HIS A 29 -11.94 -12.35 -5.29
CA HIS A 29 -12.41 -12.03 -6.63
C HIS A 29 -11.54 -10.98 -7.32
N LEU A 30 -11.14 -9.94 -6.58
CA LEU A 30 -10.23 -8.90 -7.07
C LEU A 30 -8.92 -9.50 -7.57
N LEU A 31 -8.27 -10.36 -6.77
CA LEU A 31 -6.98 -10.98 -7.13
C LEU A 31 -7.11 -11.89 -8.36
N GLN A 32 -8.18 -12.68 -8.46
CA GLN A 32 -8.42 -13.59 -9.60
C GLN A 32 -8.67 -12.86 -10.92
N LYS A 33 -9.23 -11.65 -10.88
CA LYS A 33 -9.68 -10.94 -12.09
C LYS A 33 -8.75 -9.81 -12.52
N SER A 34 -7.90 -9.31 -11.63
CA SER A 34 -7.06 -8.14 -11.92
C SER A 34 -5.77 -8.49 -12.65
N ASP A 35 -5.39 -7.65 -13.61
CA ASP A 35 -4.07 -7.67 -14.24
C ASP A 35 -3.06 -6.79 -13.49
N PHE A 36 -3.56 -5.78 -12.78
CA PHE A 36 -2.77 -4.93 -11.89
C PHE A 36 -3.47 -4.87 -10.53
N VAL A 37 -2.71 -5.10 -9.46
CA VAL A 37 -3.20 -5.03 -8.08
C VAL A 37 -2.39 -3.96 -7.35
N THR A 38 -3.05 -2.93 -6.84
CA THR A 38 -2.39 -1.84 -6.10
C THR A 38 -2.90 -1.77 -4.65
N LEU A 39 -1.97 -1.63 -3.69
CA LEU A 39 -2.26 -1.66 -2.26
C LEU A 39 -2.30 -0.25 -1.68
N HIS A 40 -3.40 0.06 -0.97
CA HIS A 40 -3.66 1.38 -0.37
C HIS A 40 -4.26 1.28 1.04
N THR A 41 -3.87 0.25 1.81
CA THR A 41 -4.35 0.03 3.17
C THR A 41 -3.31 0.49 4.20
N PRO A 42 -3.73 0.90 5.41
CA PRO A 42 -2.78 1.14 6.50
C PRO A 42 -2.15 -0.18 6.98
N SER A 43 -1.01 -0.10 7.67
CA SER A 43 -0.49 -1.23 8.45
C SER A 43 -1.32 -1.37 9.74
N ALA A 44 -1.93 -2.53 9.93
CA ALA A 44 -2.74 -2.92 11.08
C ALA A 44 -2.72 -4.45 11.19
N ASP A 45 -3.20 -5.00 12.31
CA ASP A 45 -3.15 -6.46 12.57
C ASP A 45 -3.88 -7.28 11.50
N ASP A 46 -4.99 -6.77 10.97
CA ASP A 46 -5.78 -7.40 9.91
C ASP A 46 -5.24 -7.18 8.49
N THR A 47 -4.24 -6.32 8.33
CA THR A 47 -3.54 -6.09 7.04
C THR A 47 -2.11 -6.58 7.05
N TYR A 48 -1.60 -7.07 8.18
CA TYR A 48 -0.28 -7.67 8.29
C TYR A 48 -0.21 -8.94 7.44
N HIS A 49 0.72 -8.98 6.50
CA HIS A 49 0.89 -10.04 5.50
C HIS A 49 -0.42 -10.42 4.79
N LEU A 50 -1.27 -9.41 4.54
CA LEU A 50 -2.51 -9.56 3.78
C LEU A 50 -2.28 -10.23 2.42
N ILE A 51 -1.14 -9.93 1.78
CA ILE A 51 -0.67 -10.60 0.57
C ILE A 51 0.47 -11.54 0.94
N SER A 52 0.18 -12.84 0.93
CA SER A 52 1.13 -13.94 1.16
C SER A 52 0.93 -15.02 0.09
N ASP A 53 1.51 -16.22 0.28
CA ASP A 53 1.49 -17.33 -0.68
C ASP A 53 0.09 -17.59 -1.26
N ARG A 54 -0.94 -17.68 -0.41
CA ARG A 54 -2.33 -17.91 -0.85
C ARG A 54 -2.84 -16.81 -1.79
N GLN A 55 -2.52 -15.55 -1.52
CA GLN A 55 -2.99 -14.44 -2.34
C GLN A 55 -2.27 -14.42 -3.69
N PHE A 56 -0.97 -14.73 -3.72
CA PHE A 56 -0.25 -14.88 -4.98
C PHE A 56 -0.79 -16.04 -5.81
N GLU A 57 -1.29 -17.13 -5.20
CA GLU A 57 -1.90 -18.27 -5.93
C GLU A 57 -3.21 -17.88 -6.64
N LEU A 58 -3.92 -16.90 -6.09
CA LEU A 58 -5.14 -16.40 -6.68
C LEU A 58 -4.88 -15.44 -7.85
N MET A 59 -3.69 -14.83 -7.91
CA MET A 59 -3.35 -13.86 -8.95
C MET A 59 -3.11 -14.54 -10.30
N LYS A 60 -3.36 -13.79 -11.38
CA LYS A 60 -2.98 -14.24 -12.72
C LYS A 60 -1.45 -14.30 -12.84
N ARG A 61 -0.95 -15.21 -13.66
CA ARG A 61 0.48 -15.26 -14.02
C ARG A 61 0.98 -13.98 -14.70
N SER A 62 0.09 -13.27 -15.39
CA SER A 62 0.36 -11.97 -16.01
C SER A 62 0.25 -10.79 -15.06
N ALA A 63 -0.17 -11.00 -13.81
CA ALA A 63 -0.50 -9.91 -12.90
C ALA A 63 0.75 -9.18 -12.41
N ILE A 64 0.58 -7.88 -12.15
CA ILE A 64 1.60 -7.02 -11.54
C ILE A 64 1.08 -6.51 -10.20
N LEU A 65 1.88 -6.70 -9.14
CA LEU A 65 1.59 -6.15 -7.81
C LEU A 65 2.29 -4.79 -7.61
N ILE A 66 1.57 -3.80 -7.11
CA ILE A 66 2.11 -2.49 -6.73
C ILE A 66 1.84 -2.22 -5.25
N ASN A 67 2.89 -1.94 -4.47
CA ASN A 67 2.76 -1.56 -3.07
C ASN A 67 3.43 -0.21 -2.80
N THR A 68 2.62 0.83 -2.63
CA THR A 68 3.09 2.15 -2.14
C THR A 68 2.49 2.49 -0.77
N ALA A 69 2.03 1.48 -0.04
CA ALA A 69 1.36 1.63 1.25
C ALA A 69 2.34 1.39 2.40
N ARG A 70 2.49 0.14 2.85
CA ARG A 70 3.42 -0.27 3.92
C ARG A 70 4.04 -1.63 3.58
N GLY A 71 5.31 -1.83 3.93
CA GLY A 71 6.04 -3.08 3.65
C GLY A 71 5.36 -4.30 4.26
N THR A 72 4.93 -4.16 5.53
CA THR A 72 4.25 -5.18 6.35
C THR A 72 2.95 -5.76 5.76
N ILE A 73 2.42 -5.19 4.68
CA ILE A 73 1.19 -5.69 4.03
C ILE A 73 1.50 -6.91 3.14
N VAL A 74 2.73 -7.02 2.66
CA VAL A 74 3.18 -8.10 1.77
C VAL A 74 4.25 -8.90 2.49
N ASP A 75 4.07 -10.22 2.60
CA ASP A 75 5.14 -11.08 3.13
C ASP A 75 6.33 -11.10 2.14
N PRO A 76 7.53 -10.62 2.53
CA PRO A 76 8.68 -10.54 1.63
C PRO A 76 9.13 -11.91 1.11
N ASP A 77 8.99 -12.96 1.93
CA ASP A 77 9.39 -14.31 1.55
C ASP A 77 8.43 -14.90 0.50
N SER A 78 7.12 -14.72 0.69
CA SER A 78 6.10 -15.04 -0.34
C SER A 78 6.30 -14.25 -1.62
N LEU A 79 6.58 -12.94 -1.52
CA LEU A 79 6.84 -12.11 -2.69
C LEU A 79 8.03 -12.63 -3.50
N TYR A 80 9.12 -12.97 -2.82
CA TYR A 80 10.28 -13.56 -3.47
C TYR A 80 9.93 -14.86 -4.20
N ARG A 81 9.25 -15.80 -3.53
CA ARG A 81 8.82 -17.08 -4.13
C ARG A 81 7.91 -16.87 -5.35
N ALA A 82 6.93 -15.97 -5.23
CA ALA A 82 5.97 -15.71 -6.30
C ALA A 82 6.65 -15.13 -7.55
N LEU A 83 7.62 -14.23 -7.37
CA LEU A 83 8.37 -13.63 -8.47
C LEU A 83 9.40 -14.60 -9.06
N ALA A 84 10.18 -15.27 -8.23
CA ALA A 84 11.22 -16.20 -8.65
C ALA A 84 10.66 -17.41 -9.43
N SER A 85 9.45 -17.86 -9.07
CA SER A 85 8.75 -18.96 -9.76
C SER A 85 7.91 -18.53 -10.97
N GLY A 86 7.75 -17.22 -11.21
CA GLY A 86 6.88 -16.69 -12.26
C GLY A 86 5.39 -16.99 -12.01
N GLN A 87 4.98 -17.02 -10.74
CA GLN A 87 3.59 -17.12 -10.30
C GLN A 87 2.83 -15.82 -10.58
N ILE A 88 3.51 -14.69 -10.49
CA ILE A 88 3.07 -13.39 -11.04
C ILE A 88 4.15 -12.84 -11.96
N ALA A 89 3.80 -11.86 -12.80
CA ALA A 89 4.73 -11.36 -13.82
C ALA A 89 5.82 -10.48 -13.22
N ALA A 90 5.43 -9.52 -12.38
CA ALA A 90 6.33 -8.55 -11.76
C ALA A 90 5.71 -7.89 -10.52
N ALA A 91 6.53 -7.14 -9.79
CA ALA A 91 6.05 -6.23 -8.76
C ALA A 91 6.82 -4.90 -8.74
N ALA A 92 6.20 -3.87 -8.18
CA ALA A 92 6.82 -2.58 -7.89
C ALA A 92 6.46 -2.13 -6.48
N VAL A 93 7.46 -1.85 -5.64
CA VAL A 93 7.26 -1.48 -4.24
C VAL A 93 8.02 -0.20 -3.90
N ASP A 94 7.39 0.70 -3.16
CA ASP A 94 8.05 1.89 -2.57
C ASP A 94 8.39 1.69 -1.09
N VAL A 95 8.01 0.54 -0.53
CA VAL A 95 8.10 0.22 0.90
C VAL A 95 8.52 -1.24 1.05
N THR A 96 9.31 -1.55 2.08
CA THR A 96 9.87 -2.88 2.31
C THR A 96 9.71 -3.32 3.76
N GLU A 97 9.86 -4.61 4.03
CA GLU A 97 9.92 -5.16 5.37
C GLU A 97 11.19 -6.04 5.49
N PRO A 98 12.17 -5.69 6.35
CA PRO A 98 12.27 -4.45 7.13
C PRO A 98 12.52 -3.22 6.24
N GLU A 99 12.45 -2.03 6.83
CA GLU A 99 12.74 -0.76 6.17
C GLU A 99 13.88 -0.01 6.91
N PRO A 100 15.04 0.27 6.28
CA PRO A 100 15.38 -0.02 4.88
C PRO A 100 15.60 -1.51 4.61
N ILE A 101 15.44 -1.90 3.34
CA ILE A 101 15.71 -3.27 2.90
C ILE A 101 17.19 -3.65 3.15
N PRO A 102 17.47 -4.86 3.69
CA PRO A 102 18.85 -5.33 3.85
C PRO A 102 19.56 -5.47 2.51
N SER A 103 20.85 -5.13 2.46
CA SER A 103 21.65 -5.18 1.22
C SER A 103 21.85 -6.59 0.66
N ASP A 104 21.67 -7.61 1.49
CA ASP A 104 21.76 -9.03 1.16
C ASP A 104 20.37 -9.68 0.93
N SER A 105 19.30 -8.88 0.89
CA SER A 105 17.95 -9.38 0.63
C SER A 105 17.85 -10.06 -0.74
N LEU A 106 17.25 -11.26 -0.77
CA LEU A 106 16.99 -11.98 -2.00
C LEU A 106 16.04 -11.23 -2.97
N LEU A 107 15.21 -10.32 -2.47
CA LEU A 107 14.38 -9.48 -3.33
C LEU A 107 15.22 -8.61 -4.29
N LEU A 108 16.44 -8.23 -3.88
CA LEU A 108 17.36 -7.44 -4.70
C LEU A 108 17.98 -8.23 -5.86
N THR A 109 17.79 -9.54 -5.93
CA THR A 109 18.32 -10.39 -7.02
C THR A 109 17.32 -10.59 -8.16
N LEU A 110 16.08 -10.11 -8.01
CA LEU A 110 15.00 -10.33 -8.96
C LEU A 110 14.98 -9.27 -10.08
N ASP A 111 15.01 -9.72 -11.33
CA ASP A 111 14.91 -8.83 -12.51
C ASP A 111 13.50 -8.26 -12.73
N ASN A 112 12.49 -8.89 -12.14
CA ASN A 112 11.07 -8.53 -12.26
C ASN A 112 10.51 -7.83 -11.00
N LEU A 113 11.37 -7.16 -10.23
CA LEU A 113 10.99 -6.35 -9.08
C LEU A 113 11.60 -4.95 -9.16
N ILE A 114 10.77 -3.92 -9.06
CA ILE A 114 11.23 -2.53 -8.88
C ILE A 114 11.08 -2.15 -7.41
N ILE A 115 12.13 -1.59 -6.81
CA ILE A 115 12.11 -1.08 -5.44
C ILE A 115 12.49 0.40 -5.45
N ALA A 116 11.64 1.23 -4.85
CA ALA A 116 11.91 2.62 -4.56
C ALA A 116 12.06 2.84 -3.04
N PRO A 117 12.96 3.74 -2.57
CA PRO A 117 13.30 3.85 -1.15
C PRO A 117 12.36 4.80 -0.39
N HIS A 118 11.07 4.46 -0.30
CA HIS A 118 10.03 5.22 0.42
C HIS A 118 9.97 6.70 0.01
N ILE A 119 9.83 6.91 -1.30
CA ILE A 119 9.84 8.24 -1.92
C ILE A 119 8.47 8.67 -2.44
N GLY A 120 7.38 7.97 -2.13
CA GLY A 120 6.02 8.32 -2.57
C GLY A 120 5.58 9.74 -2.21
N SER A 121 6.07 10.29 -1.09
CA SER A 121 5.82 11.68 -0.68
C SER A 121 6.94 12.67 -1.05
N ALA A 122 8.01 12.23 -1.72
CA ALA A 122 9.26 12.97 -1.90
C ALA A 122 9.23 14.08 -2.96
N SER A 123 8.08 14.73 -3.18
CA SER A 123 8.00 15.97 -3.95
C SER A 123 8.35 17.17 -3.06
N ARG A 124 9.00 18.20 -3.63
CA ARG A 124 9.34 19.43 -2.88
C ARG A 124 8.11 20.10 -2.29
N GLN A 125 7.01 20.15 -3.05
CA GLN A 125 5.76 20.78 -2.62
C GLN A 125 5.12 20.01 -1.47
N THR A 126 5.01 18.68 -1.58
CA THR A 126 4.43 17.82 -0.54
C THR A 126 5.26 17.88 0.73
N ARG A 127 6.59 17.71 0.66
CA ARG A 127 7.47 17.78 1.83
C ARG A 127 7.46 19.15 2.53
N SER A 128 7.40 20.24 1.76
CA SER A 128 7.29 21.59 2.34
C SER A 128 5.97 21.76 3.11
N LYS A 129 4.85 21.31 2.53
CA LYS A 129 3.54 21.37 3.20
C LYS A 129 3.49 20.50 4.45
N MET A 130 4.04 19.28 4.40
CA MET A 130 4.15 18.39 5.55
C MET A 130 4.96 19.02 6.69
N ALA A 131 6.11 19.64 6.37
CA ALA A 131 6.93 20.34 7.35
C ALA A 131 6.15 21.50 8.01
N THR A 132 5.47 22.32 7.22
CA THR A 132 4.63 23.40 7.74
C THR A 132 3.52 22.88 8.67
N MET A 133 2.84 21.80 8.29
CA MET A 133 1.79 21.18 9.12
C MET A 133 2.36 20.62 10.44
N ALA A 134 3.53 20.00 10.41
CA ALA A 134 4.19 19.47 11.60
C ALA A 134 4.60 20.61 12.56
N ILE A 135 5.19 21.69 12.03
CA ILE A 135 5.57 22.87 12.80
C ILE A 135 4.34 23.53 13.44
N ALA A 136 3.23 23.65 12.70
CA ALA A 136 2.00 24.23 13.21
C ALA A 136 1.43 23.43 14.42
N ASN A 137 1.42 22.09 14.34
CA ASN A 137 1.04 21.25 15.47
C ASN A 137 2.01 21.43 16.66
N LEU A 138 3.33 21.41 16.42
CA LEU A 138 4.32 21.55 17.48
C LEU A 138 4.12 22.86 18.26
N ILE A 139 3.93 23.98 17.55
CA ILE A 139 3.71 25.29 18.18
C ILE A 139 2.41 25.29 18.99
N ALA A 140 1.32 24.72 18.46
CA ALA A 140 0.06 24.63 19.19
C ALA A 140 0.23 23.82 20.50
N GLY A 141 0.88 22.65 20.42
CA GLY A 141 1.13 21.81 21.59
C GLY A 141 1.98 22.50 22.66
N LEU A 142 3.04 23.21 22.26
CA LEU A 142 3.90 23.95 23.19
C LEU A 142 3.18 25.13 23.89
N ARG A 143 2.10 25.64 23.30
CA ARG A 143 1.27 26.71 23.88
C ARG A 143 0.12 26.19 24.75
N GLY A 144 -0.11 24.87 24.74
CA GLY A 144 -1.31 24.28 25.33
C GLY A 144 -2.57 24.50 24.49
N ASP A 145 -2.42 24.91 23.23
CA ASP A 145 -3.53 25.02 22.28
C ASP A 145 -3.93 23.64 21.74
N ARG A 146 -5.13 23.55 21.18
CA ARG A 146 -5.58 22.34 20.47
C ARG A 146 -4.74 22.12 19.20
N LEU A 147 -4.24 20.91 19.00
CA LEU A 147 -3.46 20.52 17.83
C LEU A 147 -4.36 20.50 16.59
N ALA A 148 -3.91 21.16 15.52
CA ALA A 148 -4.67 21.28 14.28
C ALA A 148 -4.89 19.93 13.55
N TYR A 149 -3.98 18.97 13.73
CA TYR A 149 -4.04 17.65 13.09
C TYR A 149 -3.81 16.53 14.12
N CYS A 150 -4.59 16.55 15.20
CA CYS A 150 -4.56 15.51 16.24
C CYS A 150 -5.14 14.19 15.71
N VAL A 151 -4.41 13.08 15.92
CA VAL A 151 -4.86 11.74 15.52
C VAL A 151 -5.81 11.13 16.56
N ASN A 152 -5.62 11.48 17.83
CA ASN A 152 -6.34 10.93 18.98
C ASN A 152 -7.06 12.04 19.76
N PRO A 153 -8.07 12.72 19.16
CA PRO A 153 -8.72 13.88 19.78
C PRO A 153 -9.48 13.57 21.08
N GLU A 154 -9.69 12.30 21.41
CA GLU A 154 -10.30 11.84 22.66
C GLU A 154 -9.46 12.07 23.92
N ILE A 155 -8.17 12.42 23.77
CA ILE A 155 -7.30 12.73 24.91
C ILE A 155 -7.42 14.18 25.39
N TYR A 156 -8.19 15.01 24.69
CA TYR A 156 -8.51 16.38 25.10
C TYR A 156 -9.58 16.44 26.19
#